data_AF-A0A7L4UN33-F1
#
_entry.id   AF-A0A7L4UN33-F1
#
_cell.length_a   1.000
_cell.length_b   1.000
_cell.length_c   1.000
_cell.angle_alpha   90.00
_cell.angle_beta   90.00
_cell.angle_gamma   90.00
#
_symmetry.space_group_name_H-M   'P 1'
#
loop_
_entity.id
_entity.type
_entity.pdbx_description
1 polymer ?
#
loop_
_entity_poly.entity_id
_entity_poly.type
_entity_poly.pdbx_seq_one_letter_code
_entity_poly.pdbx_strand_id
1 'polypeptide(L)'
;MYGDKFKNFVSKGVGNYYIGTGNPNSNTLLIGKESAIDTNDTIGRKWYNDNALSWSNHIESNTCEVLEYSVDHNHPLRAGWGKNTWSKYQKLSEIIRENESQPYYVDFLKHSFTTEINDAPMLKTSDADKSGIPARKMLFKSSKFIQDFPVVVLACSDYIKNNDDIREIDDIFGVTYAGDENGKFWYNKGNWFFLHYSLDRKKLVIHTRQLSADVKNELLVDMGTIIRKHLIDIGEIESTNR
;
A
#
# COMPACT_ATOMS: atom_id res chain seq x y z
N MET A 1 14.08 -7.41 -13.31
CA MET A 1 13.75 -6.66 -14.54
C MET A 1 12.27 -6.25 -14.48
N TYR A 2 11.94 -5.05 -14.94
CA TYR A 2 10.57 -4.50 -14.87
C TYR A 2 9.66 -5.07 -15.95
N GLY A 3 8.43 -5.43 -15.59
CA GLY A 3 7.39 -5.83 -16.55
C GLY A 3 6.83 -4.63 -17.34
N ASP A 4 6.30 -4.89 -18.54
CA ASP A 4 5.84 -3.85 -19.46
C ASP A 4 4.68 -3.01 -18.91
N LYS A 5 3.83 -3.63 -18.07
CA LYS A 5 2.73 -2.93 -17.39
C LYS A 5 3.27 -1.84 -16.45
N PHE A 6 4.33 -2.13 -15.70
CA PHE A 6 4.97 -1.15 -14.82
C PHE A 6 5.70 -0.08 -15.63
N LYS A 7 6.45 -0.46 -16.68
CA LYS A 7 7.10 0.52 -17.58
C LYS A 7 6.09 1.49 -18.20
N ASN A 8 4.93 1.01 -18.64
CA ASN A 8 3.86 1.86 -19.17
C ASN A 8 3.25 2.76 -18.10
N PHE A 9 3.14 2.28 -16.86
CA PHE A 9 2.64 3.07 -15.75
C PHE A 9 3.59 4.21 -15.37
N VAL A 10 4.90 3.94 -15.36
CA VAL A 10 5.96 4.93 -15.11
C VAL A 10 6.00 5.97 -16.22
N SER A 11 6.01 5.55 -17.50
CA SER A 11 6.12 6.49 -18.62
C SER A 11 4.97 7.52 -18.67
N LYS A 12 3.77 7.11 -18.25
CA LYS A 12 2.61 8.00 -18.10
C LYS A 12 2.68 8.90 -16.86
N GLY A 13 3.42 8.50 -15.83
CA GLY A 13 3.54 9.25 -14.58
C GLY A 13 4.63 10.30 -14.59
N VAL A 14 5.64 10.21 -15.47
CA VAL A 14 6.69 11.24 -15.60
C VAL A 14 6.05 12.61 -15.86
N GLY A 15 6.26 13.53 -14.92
CA GLY A 15 5.71 14.89 -14.95
C GLY A 15 4.23 15.02 -14.57
N ASN A 16 3.54 13.91 -14.28
CA ASN A 16 2.09 13.89 -14.07
C ASN A 16 1.66 13.45 -12.67
N TYR A 17 2.29 12.39 -12.13
CA TYR A 17 1.86 11.82 -10.85
C TYR A 17 2.93 11.00 -10.15
N TYR A 18 2.82 10.89 -8.83
CA TYR A 18 3.64 9.99 -8.02
C TYR A 18 3.38 8.52 -8.39
N ILE A 19 4.44 7.72 -8.55
CA ILE A 19 4.31 6.28 -8.87
C ILE A 19 4.12 5.48 -7.59
N GLY A 20 5.06 5.61 -6.66
CA GLY A 20 5.17 4.73 -5.50
C GLY A 20 6.62 4.35 -5.18
N THR A 21 6.78 3.50 -4.19
CA THR A 21 8.08 2.90 -3.82
C THR A 21 7.93 1.43 -3.44
N GLY A 22 8.97 0.64 -3.68
CA GLY A 22 9.02 -0.80 -3.37
C GLY A 22 9.10 -1.69 -4.60
N ASN A 23 8.90 -2.99 -4.42
CA ASN A 23 9.05 -3.96 -5.50
C ASN A 23 7.80 -4.00 -6.41
N PRO A 24 7.88 -3.54 -7.68
CA PRO A 24 6.72 -3.54 -8.57
C PRO A 24 6.30 -4.95 -9.03
N ASN A 25 7.15 -5.96 -8.82
CA ASN A 25 6.82 -7.36 -9.11
C ASN A 25 6.33 -8.12 -7.88
N SER A 26 6.04 -7.42 -6.79
CA SER A 26 5.50 -8.03 -5.58
C SER A 26 4.02 -8.37 -5.72
N ASN A 27 3.51 -9.17 -4.77
CA ASN A 27 2.13 -9.63 -4.77
C ASN A 27 1.19 -8.79 -3.89
N THR A 28 1.71 -7.78 -3.18
CA THR A 28 0.94 -6.95 -2.25
C THR A 28 1.14 -5.47 -2.59
N LEU A 29 0.04 -4.78 -2.87
CA LEU A 29 0.00 -3.34 -3.04
C LEU A 29 -0.57 -2.68 -1.77
N LEU A 30 0.16 -1.72 -1.21
CA LEU A 30 -0.25 -0.94 -0.04
C LEU A 30 -0.58 0.48 -0.51
N ILE A 31 -1.81 0.92 -0.30
CA ILE A 31 -2.29 2.24 -0.71
C ILE A 31 -2.62 3.07 0.52
N GLY A 32 -1.81 4.09 0.79
CA GLY A 32 -2.04 5.07 1.85
C GLY A 32 -2.96 6.21 1.42
N LYS A 33 -3.14 7.20 2.32
CA LYS A 33 -3.84 8.44 2.01
C LYS A 33 -2.96 9.37 1.18
N GLU A 34 -2.02 10.02 1.84
CA GLU A 34 -0.98 10.86 1.26
C GLU A 34 0.31 10.68 2.05
N SER A 35 1.47 10.95 1.44
CA SER A 35 2.73 10.94 2.16
C SER A 35 2.84 12.17 3.08
N ALA A 36 3.25 11.93 4.32
CA ALA A 36 3.38 12.95 5.36
C ALA A 36 4.65 13.80 5.18
N ILE A 37 4.62 14.73 4.21
CA ILE A 37 5.75 15.62 3.86
C ILE A 37 5.33 17.06 4.08
N ASP A 38 6.12 17.81 4.86
CA ASP A 38 5.89 19.24 5.11
C ASP A 38 6.02 20.06 3.81
N THR A 39 5.31 21.18 3.70
CA THR A 39 5.45 22.07 2.53
C THR A 39 6.84 22.70 2.43
N ASN A 40 7.54 22.85 3.56
CA ASN A 40 8.89 23.41 3.63
C ASN A 40 10.00 22.35 3.56
N ASP A 41 9.65 21.06 3.57
CA ASP A 41 10.61 19.98 3.38
C ASP A 41 11.00 19.87 1.89
N THR A 42 11.95 20.69 1.47
CA THR A 42 12.39 20.76 0.07
C THR A 42 12.97 19.43 -0.43
N ILE A 43 13.62 18.65 0.43
CA ILE A 43 14.22 17.36 0.08
C ILE A 43 13.12 16.33 -0.13
N GLY A 44 12.20 16.17 0.83
CA GLY A 44 11.07 15.25 0.71
C GLY A 44 10.15 15.60 -0.45
N ARG A 45 9.88 16.89 -0.67
CA ARG A 45 9.09 17.38 -1.81
C ARG A 45 9.76 17.06 -3.14
N LYS A 46 11.07 17.29 -3.25
CA LYS A 46 11.82 16.97 -4.47
C LYS A 46 11.82 15.46 -4.73
N TRP A 47 12.08 14.64 -3.70
CA TRP A 47 12.03 13.18 -3.82
C TRP A 47 10.66 12.69 -4.32
N TYR A 48 9.58 13.25 -3.76
CA TYR A 48 8.22 12.88 -4.16
C TYR A 48 7.90 13.29 -5.60
N ASN A 49 8.20 14.55 -5.97
CA ASN A 49 7.92 15.08 -7.30
C ASN A 49 8.75 14.39 -8.40
N ASP A 50 9.99 14.02 -8.08
CA ASP A 50 10.90 13.36 -9.02
C ASP A 50 10.70 11.83 -9.06
N ASN A 51 9.79 11.27 -8.25
CA ASN A 51 9.63 9.82 -8.09
C ASN A 51 9.42 9.10 -9.44
N ALA A 52 8.56 9.63 -10.31
CA ALA A 52 8.34 9.04 -11.64
C ALA A 52 9.58 9.09 -12.54
N LEU A 53 10.33 10.20 -12.48
CA LEU A 53 11.58 10.34 -13.23
C LEU A 53 12.65 9.39 -12.70
N SER A 54 12.74 9.23 -11.37
CA SER A 54 13.62 8.27 -10.71
C SER A 54 13.34 6.84 -11.20
N TRP A 55 12.06 6.45 -11.26
CA TRP A 55 11.67 5.15 -11.83
C TRP A 55 12.04 5.01 -13.30
N SER A 56 11.86 6.05 -14.12
CA SER A 56 12.28 6.02 -15.53
C SER A 56 13.78 5.75 -15.66
N ASN A 57 14.60 6.44 -14.86
CA ASN A 57 16.04 6.24 -14.83
C ASN A 57 16.44 4.82 -14.40
N HIS A 58 15.75 4.26 -13.40
CA HIS A 58 15.97 2.86 -12.99
C HIS A 58 15.65 1.87 -14.11
N ILE A 59 14.55 2.09 -14.83
CA ILE A 59 14.16 1.26 -15.99
C ILE A 59 15.21 1.34 -17.10
N GLU A 60 15.66 2.53 -17.47
CA GLU A 60 16.63 2.77 -18.54
C GLU A 60 18.02 2.22 -18.18
N SER A 61 18.43 2.38 -16.92
CA SER A 61 19.73 1.93 -16.42
C SER A 61 19.73 0.47 -15.95
N ASN A 62 18.60 -0.23 -16.03
CA ASN A 62 18.40 -1.59 -15.53
C ASN A 62 18.85 -1.75 -14.06
N THR A 63 18.52 -0.78 -13.22
CA THR A 63 18.77 -0.80 -11.76
C THR A 63 17.46 -0.93 -11.00
N CYS A 64 17.51 -0.97 -9.66
CA CYS A 64 16.34 -1.03 -8.78
C CYS A 64 16.42 0.01 -7.65
N GLU A 65 15.27 0.36 -7.07
CA GLU A 65 15.22 1.07 -5.79
C GLU A 65 15.85 0.23 -4.67
N VAL A 66 16.26 0.90 -3.60
CA VAL A 66 16.68 0.25 -2.35
C VAL A 66 15.44 -0.33 -1.66
N LEU A 67 15.35 -1.66 -1.61
CA LEU A 67 14.19 -2.38 -1.07
C LEU A 67 14.38 -2.83 0.39
N GLU A 68 15.58 -2.70 0.93
CA GLU A 68 15.83 -2.97 2.34
C GLU A 68 16.91 -2.06 2.90
N TYR A 69 16.79 -1.68 4.16
CA TYR A 69 17.78 -0.87 4.84
C TYR A 69 17.54 -0.83 6.35
N SER A 70 18.62 -0.58 7.10
CA SER A 70 18.56 -0.29 8.53
C SER A 70 18.09 1.14 8.78
N VAL A 71 17.17 1.31 9.72
CA VAL A 71 16.72 2.60 10.25
C VAL A 71 17.67 2.98 11.38
N ASP A 72 18.80 3.59 11.04
CA ASP A 72 19.79 4.03 12.00
C ASP A 72 19.27 5.16 12.92
N HIS A 73 20.11 5.61 13.86
CA HIS A 73 19.71 6.61 14.85
C HIS A 73 19.31 7.97 14.25
N ASN A 74 19.85 8.33 13.10
CA ASN A 74 19.63 9.61 12.42
C ASN A 74 18.52 9.52 11.37
N HIS A 75 18.04 8.32 11.05
CA HIS A 75 17.01 8.12 10.05
C HIS A 75 15.66 8.73 10.48
N PRO A 76 14.92 9.44 9.60
CA PRO A 76 13.65 10.10 9.96
C PRO A 76 12.58 9.17 10.57
N LEU A 77 12.55 7.91 10.12
CA LEU A 77 11.62 6.90 10.66
C LEU A 77 11.95 6.47 12.10
N ARG A 78 13.17 6.72 12.60
CA ARG A 78 13.65 6.19 13.87
C ARG A 78 12.82 6.67 15.05
N ALA A 79 12.58 7.98 15.14
CA ALA A 79 11.86 8.60 16.25
C ALA A 79 10.40 8.11 16.37
N GLY A 80 9.81 7.68 15.25
CA GLY A 80 8.44 7.20 15.18
C GLY A 80 8.29 5.68 15.05
N TRP A 81 9.37 4.89 15.20
CA TRP A 81 9.31 3.45 14.98
C TRP A 81 8.28 2.77 15.90
N GLY A 82 7.52 1.83 15.35
CA GLY A 82 6.39 1.18 16.01
C GLY A 82 5.08 1.98 15.97
N LYS A 83 5.12 3.27 15.61
CA LYS A 83 3.94 4.14 15.45
C LYS A 83 3.75 4.57 13.99
N ASN A 84 4.83 4.82 13.25
CA ASN A 84 4.75 5.28 11.87
C ASN A 84 4.23 4.17 10.92
N THR A 85 3.73 4.59 9.76
CA THR A 85 3.16 3.69 8.74
C THR A 85 4.13 2.60 8.30
N TRP A 86 5.40 2.94 8.10
CA TRP A 86 6.43 2.01 7.63
C TRP A 86 6.64 0.86 8.62
N SER A 87 6.66 1.14 9.92
CA SER A 87 6.78 0.11 10.96
C SER A 87 5.54 -0.78 11.06
N LYS A 88 4.35 -0.28 10.70
CA LYS A 88 3.13 -1.10 10.62
C LYS A 88 3.13 -1.98 9.37
N TYR A 89 3.60 -1.46 8.23
CA TYR A 89 3.79 -2.25 7.00
C TYR A 89 4.87 -3.31 7.17
N GLN A 90 5.97 -2.98 7.85
CA GLN A 90 7.01 -3.93 8.25
C GLN A 90 6.42 -5.08 9.06
N LYS A 91 5.71 -4.76 10.14
CA LYS A 91 5.05 -5.78 10.98
C LYS A 91 4.03 -6.62 10.20
N LEU A 92 3.25 -6.00 9.31
CA LEU A 92 2.29 -6.72 8.47
C LEU A 92 3.01 -7.71 7.54
N SER A 93 4.10 -7.27 6.90
CA SER A 93 4.93 -8.13 6.04
C SER A 93 5.56 -9.28 6.83
N GLU A 94 6.06 -9.04 8.03
CA GLU A 94 6.61 -10.08 8.91
C GLU A 94 5.58 -11.17 9.20
N ILE A 95 4.33 -10.80 9.51
CA ILE A 95 3.22 -11.74 9.73
C ILE A 95 2.91 -12.51 8.43
N ILE A 96 2.84 -11.82 7.29
CA ILE A 96 2.55 -12.45 5.99
C ILE A 96 3.62 -13.47 5.60
N ARG A 97 4.89 -13.18 5.92
CA ARG A 97 6.05 -14.00 5.52
C ARG A 97 6.50 -14.99 6.60
N GLU A 98 5.93 -14.93 7.80
CA GLU A 98 6.41 -15.65 8.99
C GLU A 98 7.89 -15.37 9.31
N ASN A 99 8.30 -14.13 9.05
CA ASN A 99 9.65 -13.68 9.35
C ASN A 99 9.75 -13.26 10.81
N GLU A 100 10.91 -13.48 11.42
CA GLU A 100 11.22 -12.92 12.72
C GLU A 100 11.33 -11.40 12.63
N SER A 101 10.80 -10.72 13.65
CA SER A 101 10.82 -9.26 13.68
C SER A 101 12.24 -8.75 13.90
N GLN A 102 12.68 -7.84 13.03
CA GLN A 102 13.96 -7.17 13.17
C GLN A 102 13.75 -5.71 13.57
N PRO A 103 14.20 -5.30 14.77
CA PRO A 103 14.03 -3.93 15.23
C PRO A 103 14.71 -2.93 14.28
N TYR A 104 13.98 -1.88 13.90
CA TYR A 104 14.51 -0.76 13.10
C TYR A 104 15.11 -1.21 11.77
N TYR A 105 14.45 -2.17 11.11
CA TYR A 105 14.84 -2.65 9.80
C TYR A 105 13.64 -2.59 8.88
N VAL A 106 13.86 -2.11 7.66
CA VAL A 106 12.85 -2.10 6.60
C VAL A 106 13.25 -3.15 5.58
N ASP A 107 12.38 -4.12 5.32
CA ASP A 107 12.49 -5.04 4.18
C ASP A 107 11.14 -5.38 3.54
N PHE A 108 10.02 -4.89 4.09
CA PHE A 108 8.70 -5.11 3.52
C PHE A 108 8.57 -4.63 2.06
N LEU A 109 9.40 -3.68 1.63
CA LEU A 109 9.46 -3.20 0.25
C LEU A 109 9.94 -4.27 -0.74
N LYS A 110 10.64 -5.32 -0.29
CA LYS A 110 10.92 -6.51 -1.12
C LYS A 110 9.65 -7.26 -1.53
N HIS A 111 8.64 -7.20 -0.66
CA HIS A 111 7.44 -8.02 -0.71
C HIS A 111 6.17 -7.23 -1.00
N SER A 112 6.30 -5.93 -1.19
CA SER A 112 5.18 -5.05 -1.48
C SER A 112 5.59 -3.87 -2.35
N PHE A 113 4.60 -3.28 -3.01
CA PHE A 113 4.68 -1.96 -3.61
C PHE A 113 3.78 -1.01 -2.82
N THR A 114 4.19 0.24 -2.64
CA THR A 114 3.41 1.24 -1.92
C THR A 114 3.10 2.43 -2.80
N THR A 115 1.92 3.01 -2.68
CA THR A 115 1.53 4.26 -3.35
C THR A 115 0.46 4.99 -2.55
N GLU A 116 0.02 6.15 -3.02
CA GLU A 116 -0.96 7.01 -2.34
C GLU A 116 -2.21 7.21 -3.21
N ILE A 117 -3.40 7.21 -2.59
CA ILE A 117 -4.65 7.56 -3.27
C ILE A 117 -4.81 9.09 -3.45
N ASN A 118 -4.10 9.88 -2.65
CA ASN A 118 -4.06 11.33 -2.77
C ASN A 118 -2.63 11.77 -3.12
N ASP A 119 -2.46 12.24 -4.35
CA ASP A 119 -1.20 12.71 -4.92
C ASP A 119 -0.94 14.18 -4.56
N ALA A 120 -1.05 14.48 -3.28
CA ALA A 120 -0.91 15.81 -2.71
C ALA A 120 -0.30 15.66 -1.31
N PRO A 121 1.03 15.45 -1.21
CA PRO A 121 1.67 15.17 0.06
C PRO A 121 1.48 16.34 1.02
N MET A 122 1.19 16.01 2.28
CA MET A 122 0.91 16.98 3.33
C MET A 122 1.17 16.36 4.70
N LEU A 123 1.79 17.11 5.61
CA LEU A 123 2.10 16.62 6.96
C LEU A 123 0.84 16.19 7.73
N LYS A 124 -0.27 16.92 7.54
CA LYS A 124 -1.56 16.65 8.17
C LYS A 124 -2.64 16.44 7.12
N THR A 125 -3.34 15.32 7.21
CA THR A 125 -4.48 14.95 6.34
C THR A 125 -5.60 16.01 6.32
N SER A 126 -5.81 16.73 7.43
CA SER A 126 -6.81 17.82 7.49
C SER A 126 -6.53 18.92 6.47
N ASP A 127 -5.25 19.17 6.20
CA ASP A 127 -4.78 20.31 5.42
C ASP A 127 -4.46 19.89 3.97
N ALA A 128 -4.51 18.59 3.67
CA ALA A 128 -4.23 18.06 2.34
C ALA A 128 -5.33 18.48 1.34
N ASP A 129 -4.90 18.93 0.16
CA ASP A 129 -5.78 19.06 -1.00
C ASP A 129 -6.25 17.66 -1.43
N LYS A 130 -7.57 17.51 -1.60
CA LYS A 130 -8.24 16.24 -1.93
C LYS A 130 -8.82 16.26 -3.35
N SER A 131 -8.64 17.36 -4.08
CA SER A 131 -9.19 17.58 -5.41
C SER A 131 -8.72 16.54 -6.44
N GLY A 132 -7.52 16.00 -6.28
CA GLY A 132 -6.93 14.99 -7.17
C GLY A 132 -7.42 13.56 -6.95
N ILE A 133 -8.07 13.25 -5.83
CA ILE A 133 -8.49 11.88 -5.47
C ILE A 133 -9.38 11.22 -6.55
N PRO A 134 -10.39 11.89 -7.13
CA PRO A 134 -11.21 11.29 -8.19
C PRO A 134 -10.38 10.86 -9.42
N ALA A 135 -9.43 11.69 -9.85
CA ALA A 135 -8.53 11.34 -10.95
C ALA A 135 -7.64 10.14 -10.60
N ARG A 136 -7.16 10.06 -9.35
CA ARG A 136 -6.36 8.93 -8.87
C ARG A 136 -7.16 7.62 -8.85
N LYS A 137 -8.42 7.65 -8.43
CA LYS A 137 -9.33 6.49 -8.50
C LYS A 137 -9.48 5.97 -9.94
N MET A 138 -9.67 6.88 -10.90
CA MET A 138 -9.76 6.52 -12.33
C MET A 138 -8.45 5.96 -12.87
N LEU A 139 -7.31 6.51 -12.45
CA LEU A 139 -5.99 5.95 -12.77
C LEU A 139 -5.85 4.53 -12.24
N PHE A 140 -6.23 4.27 -10.99
CA PHE A 140 -6.16 2.92 -10.41
C PHE A 140 -7.07 1.94 -11.14
N LYS A 141 -8.30 2.34 -11.47
CA LYS A 141 -9.24 1.53 -12.26
C LYS A 141 -8.70 1.14 -13.65
N SER A 142 -8.04 2.08 -14.32
CA SER A 142 -7.57 1.90 -15.71
C SER A 142 -6.15 1.34 -15.83
N SER A 143 -5.36 1.36 -14.75
CA SER A 143 -3.97 0.90 -14.76
C SER A 143 -3.86 -0.61 -14.62
N LYS A 144 -3.42 -1.30 -15.68
CA LYS A 144 -3.11 -2.75 -15.61
C LYS A 144 -2.07 -3.08 -14.54
N PHE A 145 -1.10 -2.19 -14.29
CA PHE A 145 -0.12 -2.40 -13.23
C PHE A 145 -0.78 -2.48 -11.84
N ILE A 146 -1.64 -1.51 -11.52
CA ILE A 146 -2.35 -1.48 -10.24
C ILE A 146 -3.37 -2.63 -10.14
N GLN A 147 -4.05 -2.93 -11.25
CA GLN A 147 -5.07 -3.98 -11.30
C GLN A 147 -4.50 -5.41 -11.25
N ASP A 148 -3.20 -5.60 -11.48
CA ASP A 148 -2.61 -6.94 -11.47
C ASP A 148 -2.30 -7.47 -10.07
N PHE A 149 -2.17 -6.60 -9.06
CA PHE A 149 -1.82 -7.05 -7.71
C PHE A 149 -2.89 -7.99 -7.15
N PRO A 150 -2.53 -9.20 -6.70
CA PRO A 150 -3.49 -10.14 -6.12
C PRO A 150 -3.97 -9.69 -4.74
N VAL A 151 -3.17 -8.91 -4.01
CA VAL A 151 -3.58 -8.31 -2.74
C VAL A 151 -3.42 -6.79 -2.82
N VAL A 152 -4.48 -6.06 -2.45
CA VAL A 152 -4.46 -4.59 -2.31
C VAL A 152 -4.96 -4.20 -0.93
N VAL A 153 -4.15 -3.50 -0.14
CA VAL A 153 -4.54 -2.95 1.15
C VAL A 153 -4.77 -1.45 1.00
N LEU A 154 -6.03 -1.04 1.07
CA LEU A 154 -6.50 0.34 1.03
C LEU A 154 -6.51 0.92 2.45
N ALA A 155 -5.34 1.37 2.93
CA ALA A 155 -5.16 2.05 4.21
C ALA A 155 -5.53 3.55 4.14
N CYS A 156 -6.68 3.84 3.53
CA CYS A 156 -7.09 5.19 3.16
C CYS A 156 -8.46 5.63 3.71
N SER A 157 -9.08 4.85 4.61
CA SER A 157 -10.30 5.22 5.32
C SER A 157 -11.39 5.76 4.36
N ASP A 158 -11.82 7.00 4.57
CA ASP A 158 -12.91 7.69 3.90
C ASP A 158 -12.54 8.30 2.53
N TYR A 159 -11.29 8.19 2.10
CA TYR A 159 -10.90 8.68 0.77
C TYR A 159 -11.51 7.84 -0.36
N ILE A 160 -11.85 6.59 -0.05
CA ILE A 160 -12.68 5.73 -0.90
C ILE A 160 -13.99 5.48 -0.15
N LYS A 161 -15.10 5.87 -0.77
CA LYS A 161 -16.45 5.71 -0.24
C LYS A 161 -16.94 4.30 -0.55
N ASN A 162 -17.21 3.57 0.51
CA ASN A 162 -17.71 2.22 0.41
C ASN A 162 -18.74 1.94 1.51
N ASN A 163 -20.01 1.97 1.15
CA ASN A 163 -21.18 1.78 2.01
C ASN A 163 -22.29 1.06 1.22
N ASP A 164 -23.51 1.00 1.75
CA ASP A 164 -24.61 0.24 1.13
C ASP A 164 -25.06 0.85 -0.22
N ASP A 165 -24.89 2.16 -0.41
CA ASP A 165 -25.33 2.87 -1.61
C ASP A 165 -24.20 3.08 -2.63
N ILE A 166 -22.95 3.21 -2.15
CA ILE A 166 -21.78 3.58 -2.92
C ILE A 166 -20.71 2.52 -2.73
N ARG A 167 -20.30 1.89 -3.83
CA ARG A 167 -19.38 0.74 -3.86
C ARG A 167 -18.14 1.04 -4.71
N GLU A 168 -17.40 2.11 -4.39
CA GLU A 168 -16.24 2.52 -5.22
C GLU A 168 -15.15 1.44 -5.30
N ILE A 169 -14.95 0.65 -4.24
CA ILE A 169 -13.94 -0.42 -4.23
C ILE A 169 -14.28 -1.48 -5.27
N ASP A 170 -15.56 -1.84 -5.34
CA ASP A 170 -16.07 -2.85 -6.26
C ASP A 170 -15.89 -2.38 -7.71
N ASP A 171 -16.19 -1.11 -7.98
CA ASP A 171 -16.03 -0.50 -9.31
C ASP A 171 -14.56 -0.33 -9.73
N ILE A 172 -13.68 0.04 -8.81
CA ILE A 172 -12.26 0.29 -9.12
C ILE A 172 -11.49 -1.01 -9.32
N PHE A 173 -11.74 -2.04 -8.50
CA PHE A 173 -10.91 -3.25 -8.46
C PHE A 173 -11.63 -4.52 -8.94
N GLY A 174 -12.91 -4.44 -9.33
CA GLY A 174 -13.66 -5.60 -9.82
C GLY A 174 -13.88 -6.65 -8.74
N VAL A 175 -14.19 -6.21 -7.53
CA VAL A 175 -14.38 -7.07 -6.34
C VAL A 175 -15.75 -6.87 -5.71
N THR A 176 -16.11 -7.69 -4.73
CA THR A 176 -17.35 -7.56 -3.95
C THR A 176 -17.07 -7.77 -2.48
N TYR A 177 -17.76 -7.02 -1.61
CA TYR A 177 -17.64 -7.20 -0.16
C TYR A 177 -18.04 -8.61 0.26
N ALA A 178 -17.26 -9.21 1.17
CA ALA A 178 -17.49 -10.57 1.66
C ALA A 178 -18.65 -10.69 2.67
N GLY A 179 -19.39 -9.60 2.92
CA GLY A 179 -20.49 -9.55 3.88
C GLY A 179 -20.03 -9.41 5.33
N ASP A 180 -20.95 -9.06 6.23
CA ASP A 180 -20.62 -8.81 7.63
C ASP A 180 -20.11 -10.06 8.36
N GLU A 181 -20.60 -11.25 8.01
CA GLU A 181 -20.23 -12.50 8.68
C GLU A 181 -18.78 -12.91 8.43
N ASN A 182 -18.27 -12.69 7.22
CA ASN A 182 -16.95 -13.17 6.79
C ASN A 182 -15.96 -12.06 6.49
N GLY A 183 -16.46 -10.86 6.22
CA GLY A 183 -15.69 -9.73 5.71
C GLY A 183 -15.53 -8.58 6.67
N LYS A 184 -16.15 -8.60 7.85
CA LYS A 184 -16.10 -7.49 8.83
C LYS A 184 -15.20 -7.82 10.01
N PHE A 185 -14.14 -7.05 10.15
CA PHE A 185 -13.26 -7.12 11.31
C PHE A 185 -13.33 -5.79 12.03
N TRP A 186 -14.01 -5.76 13.17
CA TRP A 186 -14.30 -4.54 13.91
C TRP A 186 -13.83 -4.65 15.36
N TYR A 187 -12.79 -3.91 15.72
CA TYR A 187 -12.26 -3.86 17.09
C TYR A 187 -12.72 -2.58 17.80
N ASN A 188 -12.73 -1.46 17.08
CA ASN A 188 -13.31 -0.18 17.50
C ASN A 188 -13.35 0.80 16.31
N LYS A 189 -13.88 2.01 16.53
CA LYS A 189 -13.96 3.07 15.50
C LYS A 189 -12.64 3.40 14.80
N GLY A 190 -11.51 3.22 15.49
CA GLY A 190 -10.17 3.50 14.98
C GLY A 190 -9.47 2.29 14.35
N ASN A 191 -9.98 1.08 14.59
CA ASN A 191 -9.36 -0.19 14.22
C ASN A 191 -10.43 -1.12 13.66
N TRP A 192 -10.49 -1.17 12.34
CA TRP A 192 -11.37 -2.05 11.59
C TRP A 192 -10.78 -2.33 10.22
N PHE A 193 -11.19 -3.43 9.59
CA PHE A 193 -10.99 -3.63 8.16
C PHE A 193 -12.12 -4.46 7.54
N PHE A 194 -12.30 -4.29 6.23
CA PHE A 194 -13.30 -4.98 5.43
C PHE A 194 -12.65 -5.75 4.28
N LEU A 195 -13.12 -6.97 4.04
CA LEU A 195 -12.61 -7.84 2.98
C LEU A 195 -13.49 -7.80 1.73
N HIS A 196 -12.84 -7.67 0.57
CA HIS A 196 -13.47 -7.73 -0.73
C HIS A 196 -12.72 -8.71 -1.62
N TYR A 197 -13.44 -9.49 -2.41
CA TYR A 197 -12.85 -10.49 -3.28
C TYR A 197 -13.33 -10.35 -4.72
N SER A 198 -12.46 -10.68 -5.68
CA SER A 198 -12.89 -10.93 -7.05
C SER A 198 -13.75 -12.21 -7.11
N LEU A 199 -14.57 -12.31 -8.15
CA LEU A 199 -15.46 -13.47 -8.34
C LEU A 199 -14.68 -14.80 -8.40
N ASP A 200 -13.51 -14.79 -9.03
CA ASP A 200 -12.62 -15.96 -9.14
C ASP A 200 -11.75 -16.20 -7.89
N ARG A 201 -11.91 -15.37 -6.85
CA ARG A 201 -11.16 -15.42 -5.58
C ARG A 201 -9.65 -15.25 -5.73
N LYS A 202 -9.17 -14.74 -6.87
CA LYS A 202 -7.72 -14.48 -7.07
C LYS A 202 -7.26 -13.14 -6.54
N LYS A 203 -8.16 -12.16 -6.43
CA LYS A 203 -7.89 -10.83 -5.87
C LYS A 203 -8.56 -10.65 -4.52
N LEU A 204 -7.80 -10.13 -3.57
CA LEU A 204 -8.24 -9.67 -2.26
C LEU A 204 -7.96 -8.17 -2.15
N VAL A 205 -9.00 -7.39 -1.87
CA VAL A 205 -8.89 -5.98 -1.51
C VAL A 205 -9.34 -5.80 -0.07
N ILE A 206 -8.49 -5.17 0.74
CA ILE A 206 -8.75 -4.92 2.16
C ILE A 206 -8.91 -3.42 2.37
N HIS A 207 -10.06 -2.99 2.88
CA HIS A 207 -10.31 -1.60 3.20
C HIS A 207 -10.15 -1.35 4.69
N THR A 208 -9.36 -0.36 5.08
CA THR A 208 -9.09 -0.07 6.49
C THR A 208 -8.79 1.42 6.71
N ARG A 209 -8.68 1.85 7.97
CA ARG A 209 -8.15 3.17 8.30
C ARG A 209 -6.66 3.26 7.97
N GLN A 210 -6.11 4.46 8.09
CA GLN A 210 -4.66 4.66 8.04
C GLN A 210 -3.96 3.72 9.03
N LEU A 211 -2.94 3.01 8.58
CA LEU A 211 -2.14 2.13 9.43
C LEU A 211 -1.01 2.92 10.11
N SER A 212 -1.35 3.90 10.95
CA SER A 212 -0.41 4.75 11.69
C SER A 212 -0.90 5.10 13.10
N ALA A 213 0.03 5.41 14.00
CA ALA A 213 -0.13 5.75 15.42
C ALA A 213 -0.78 4.62 16.26
N ASP A 214 -2.11 4.49 16.20
CA ASP A 214 -2.93 3.71 17.15
C ASP A 214 -3.53 2.45 16.51
N VAL A 215 -2.69 1.72 15.79
CA VAL A 215 -3.05 0.43 15.17
C VAL A 215 -2.86 -0.70 16.17
N LYS A 216 -3.95 -1.41 16.47
CA LYS A 216 -3.95 -2.63 17.28
C LYS A 216 -3.09 -3.72 16.63
N ASN A 217 -2.30 -4.40 17.46
CA ASN A 217 -1.52 -5.53 17.00
C ASN A 217 -2.42 -6.68 16.50
N GLU A 218 -3.53 -6.95 17.19
CA GLU A 218 -4.54 -7.95 16.79
C GLU A 218 -5.05 -7.71 15.36
N LEU A 219 -5.32 -6.44 15.02
CA LEU A 219 -5.76 -6.06 13.67
C LEU A 219 -4.73 -6.42 12.60
N LEU A 220 -3.44 -6.17 12.87
CA LEU A 220 -2.37 -6.51 11.94
C LEU A 220 -2.16 -8.03 11.84
N VAL A 221 -2.32 -8.76 12.95
CA VAL A 221 -2.24 -10.22 12.97
C VAL A 221 -3.33 -10.82 12.11
N ASP A 222 -4.59 -10.47 12.36
CA ASP A 222 -5.72 -11.03 11.60
C ASP A 222 -5.61 -10.67 10.11
N MET A 223 -5.30 -9.40 9.80
CA MET A 223 -5.07 -8.96 8.43
C MET A 223 -3.93 -9.72 7.74
N GLY A 224 -2.78 -9.86 8.41
CA GLY A 224 -1.61 -10.55 7.86
C GLY A 224 -1.85 -12.03 7.65
N THR A 225 -2.53 -12.70 8.59
CA THR A 225 -2.93 -14.12 8.46
C THR A 225 -3.87 -14.33 7.28
N ILE A 226 -4.85 -13.45 7.09
CA ILE A 226 -5.79 -13.51 5.96
C ILE A 226 -5.05 -13.31 4.63
N ILE A 227 -4.18 -12.30 4.54
CA ILE A 227 -3.37 -12.04 3.35
C ILE A 227 -2.48 -13.23 3.03
N ARG A 228 -1.79 -13.78 4.03
CA ARG A 228 -0.94 -14.96 3.87
C ARG A 228 -1.73 -16.14 3.32
N LYS A 229 -2.86 -16.46 3.95
CA LYS A 229 -3.74 -17.55 3.52
C LYS A 229 -4.18 -17.35 2.06
N HIS A 230 -4.63 -16.14 1.71
CA HIS A 230 -5.03 -15.81 0.35
C HIS A 230 -3.90 -16.05 -0.65
N LEU A 231 -2.70 -15.54 -0.37
CA LEU A 231 -1.53 -15.71 -1.24
C LEU A 231 -1.11 -17.18 -1.39
N ILE A 232 -1.23 -18.00 -0.35
CA ILE A 232 -1.00 -19.47 -0.43
C ILE A 232 -2.06 -20.12 -1.32
N ASP A 233 -3.34 -19.81 -1.08
CA ASP A 233 -4.46 -20.44 -1.78
C ASP A 233 -4.40 -20.18 -3.31
N ILE A 234 -3.82 -19.05 -3.73
CA ILE A 234 -3.64 -18.71 -5.16
C ILE A 234 -2.26 -19.07 -5.72
N GLY A 235 -1.36 -19.63 -4.89
CA GLY A 235 -0.02 -20.07 -5.31
C GLY A 235 1.03 -18.97 -5.47
N GLU A 236 0.82 -17.78 -4.89
CA GLU A 236 1.76 -16.66 -4.94
C GLU A 236 2.89 -16.78 -3.90
N ILE A 237 2.68 -17.58 -2.84
CA ILE A 237 3.69 -17.90 -1.83
C ILE A 237 3.55 -19.36 -1.39
N GLU A 238 4.64 -19.95 -0.89
CA GLU A 238 4.62 -21.32 -0.38
C GLU A 238 4.00 -21.42 1.02
N SER A 239 3.29 -22.52 1.27
CA SER A 239 2.90 -22.91 2.63
C SER A 239 4.14 -23.39 3.38
N THR A 240 4.42 -22.76 4.53
CA THR A 240 5.39 -23.29 5.47
C THR A 240 4.71 -24.38 6.29
N ASN A 241 5.05 -25.63 6.04
CA ASN A 241 4.74 -26.70 6.99
C ASN A 241 5.68 -26.52 8.20
N ARG A 242 5.25 -25.78 9.22
CA ARG A 242 5.91 -25.75 10.54
C ARG A 242 5.07 -26.52 11.54
#